data_AF-A0A439DLG8-F1
#
_entry.id   AF-A0A439DLG8-F1
#
_cell.length_a   1.000
_cell.length_b   1.000
_cell.length_c   1.000
_cell.angle_alpha   90.00
_cell.angle_beta   90.00
_cell.angle_gamma   90.00
#
_symmetry.space_group_name_H-M   'P 1'
#
loop_
_entity.id
_entity.type
_entity.pdbx_description
1 polymer ?
#
loop_
_entity_poly.entity_id
_entity_poly.type
_entity_poly.pdbx_seq_one_letter_code
_entity_poly.pdbx_strand_id
1 'polypeptide(L)' 'QPGAAAAILLGGGGVIPPALLAELIANGATVRNVYRPEDIADPGYRPPRACQRFIRMRDLTCRFPGCDRPAQHCDI' A
#
# COMPACT_ATOMS: atom_id res chain seq x y z
N GLN A 1 -23.00 -6.18 -4.35
CA GLN A 1 -22.07 -6.32 -5.49
C GLN A 1 -20.70 -5.86 -5.02
N PRO A 2 -19.59 -6.59 -5.28
CA PRO A 2 -18.28 -6.02 -5.01
C PRO A 2 -18.10 -4.83 -5.97
N GLY A 3 -17.96 -3.63 -5.42
CA GLY A 3 -17.76 -2.41 -6.21
C GLY A 3 -16.48 -2.51 -7.04
N ALA A 4 -16.48 -1.94 -8.23
CA ALA A 4 -15.31 -1.93 -9.11
C ALA A 4 -14.10 -1.36 -8.36
N ALA A 5 -13.16 -2.23 -7.99
CA ALA A 5 -11.95 -1.84 -7.28
C ALA A 5 -10.98 -1.22 -8.29
N ALA A 6 -10.83 0.11 -8.24
CA ALA A 6 -9.77 0.80 -8.94
C ALA A 6 -8.44 0.57 -8.22
N ALA A 7 -7.35 0.36 -8.97
CA ALA A 7 -6.00 0.31 -8.40
C ALA A 7 -5.25 1.62 -8.70
N ILE A 8 -4.33 2.01 -7.82
CA ILE A 8 -3.52 3.22 -7.95
C ILE A 8 -2.05 2.82 -7.95
N LEU A 9 -1.26 3.44 -8.83
CA LEU A 9 0.20 3.32 -8.82
C LEU A 9 0.79 4.18 -7.70
N LEU A 10 1.38 3.54 -6.70
CA LEU A 10 2.07 4.23 -5.59
C LEU A 10 3.29 5.01 -6.10
N GLY A 11 3.47 6.25 -5.62
CA GLY A 11 4.59 7.12 -6.00
C GLY A 11 4.28 8.17 -7.07
N GLY A 12 3.01 8.60 -7.18
CA GLY A 12 2.59 9.65 -8.13
C GLY A 12 2.15 9.14 -9.50
N GLY A 13 1.93 7.84 -9.65
CA GLY A 13 1.39 7.26 -10.88
C GLY A 13 -0.14 7.31 -10.96
N GLY A 14 -0.67 7.06 -12.16
CA GLY A 14 -2.11 7.10 -12.45
C GLY A 14 -2.93 5.91 -11.92
N VAL A 15 -4.23 5.93 -12.23
CA VAL A 15 -5.19 4.88 -11.91
C VAL A 15 -5.09 3.74 -12.94
N ILE A 16 -5.06 2.50 -12.47
CA ILE A 16 -5.13 1.30 -13.32
C ILE A 16 -6.60 0.86 -13.42
N PRO A 17 -7.15 0.75 -14.65
CA PRO A 17 -8.50 0.21 -14.85
C PRO A 17 -8.63 -1.23 -14.30
N PRO A 18 -9.80 -1.62 -13.77
CA PRO A 18 -9.99 -2.95 -13.19
C PRO A 18 -9.69 -4.12 -14.14
N ALA A 19 -9.97 -3.97 -15.44
CA ALA A 19 -9.68 -5.00 -16.44
C ALA A 19 -8.17 -5.24 -16.58
N LEU A 20 -7.38 -4.16 -16.69
CA LEU A 20 -5.93 -4.25 -16.76
C LEU A 20 -5.34 -4.81 -15.46
N LEU A 21 -5.89 -4.44 -14.30
CA LEU A 21 -5.48 -5.03 -13.02
C LEU A 21 -5.71 -6.54 -13.00
N ALA A 22 -6.87 -7.01 -13.46
CA ALA A 22 -7.19 -8.43 -13.53
C ALA A 22 -6.22 -9.18 -14.46
N GLU A 23 -5.90 -8.60 -15.63
CA GLU A 23 -4.92 -9.15 -16.56
C GLU A 23 -3.51 -9.23 -15.96
N LEU A 24 -3.05 -8.18 -15.27
CA LEU A 24 -1.75 -8.19 -14.59
C LEU A 24 -1.66 -9.32 -13.55
N ILE A 25 -2.72 -9.51 -12.76
CA ILE A 25 -2.79 -10.59 -11.78
C ILE A 25 -2.80 -11.95 -12.49
N ALA A 26 -3.61 -12.12 -13.53
CA ALA A 26 -3.69 -13.36 -14.31
C ALA A 26 -2.36 -13.73 -14.98
N ASN A 27 -1.58 -12.73 -15.40
CA ASN A 27 -0.25 -12.89 -15.98
C ASN A 27 0.87 -13.09 -14.94
N GLY A 28 0.52 -13.25 -13.66
CA GLY A 28 1.48 -13.61 -12.61
C GLY A 28 2.14 -12.43 -11.90
N ALA A 29 1.52 -11.25 -11.89
CA ALA A 29 1.99 -10.14 -11.06
C ALA A 29 2.11 -10.59 -9.60
N THR A 30 3.19 -10.16 -8.93
CA THR A 30 3.39 -10.48 -7.52
C THR A 30 2.35 -9.76 -6.67
N VAL A 31 1.41 -10.51 -6.11
CA VAL A 31 0.40 -9.99 -5.20
C VAL A 31 0.88 -10.13 -3.76
N ARG A 32 0.77 -9.05 -2.99
CA ARG A 32 0.91 -9.12 -1.54
C ARG A 32 -0.30 -8.47 -0.88
N ASN A 33 -0.89 -9.18 0.08
CA ASN A 33 -2.03 -8.70 0.84
C ASN A 33 -1.63 -7.61 1.86
N VAL A 34 -2.61 -6.77 2.19
CA VAL A 34 -2.51 -5.74 3.21
C VAL A 34 -3.51 -6.10 4.29
N TYR A 35 -3.03 -6.17 5.52
CA TYR A 35 -3.84 -6.57 6.67
C TYR A 35 -4.12 -5.34 7.54
N ARG A 36 -5.18 -5.41 8.35
CA ARG A 36 -5.44 -4.34 9.31
C ARG A 36 -4.40 -4.40 10.43
N PRO A 37 -3.92 -3.26 10.95
CA PRO A 37 -2.87 -3.24 11.97
C PRO A 37 -3.17 -4.12 13.18
N GLU A 38 -4.43 -4.21 13.62
CA GLU A 38 -4.85 -5.04 14.74
C GLU A 38 -4.57 -6.54 14.55
N ASP A 39 -4.57 -7.03 13.31
CA ASP A 39 -4.35 -8.44 12.98
C ASP A 39 -2.86 -8.81 12.94
N ILE A 40 -1.98 -7.80 12.88
CA ILE A 40 -0.54 -7.95 12.60
C ILE A 40 0.35 -7.11 13.53
N ALA A 41 -0.24 -6.54 14.59
CA ALA A 41 0.46 -5.74 15.57
C ALA A 41 1.45 -6.59 16.36
N ASP A 42 2.60 -6.02 16.65
CA ASP A 42 3.64 -6.59 17.51
C ASP A 42 3.94 -5.59 18.62
N PRO A 43 4.14 -6.02 19.88
CA PRO A 43 4.40 -5.13 21.00
C PRO A 43 5.80 -4.48 20.96
N GLY A 44 6.70 -4.94 20.07
CA GLY A 44 8.03 -4.38 19.90
C GLY A 44 8.03 -2.97 19.32
N TYR A 45 9.15 -2.27 19.53
CA TYR A 45 9.34 -0.89 19.05
C TYR A 45 9.28 -0.79 17.52
N ARG A 46 9.80 -1.80 16.80
CA ARG A 46 9.89 -1.78 15.34
C ARG A 46 8.64 -2.41 14.71
N PRO A 47 7.86 -1.67 13.92
CA PRO A 47 6.68 -2.22 13.26
C PRO A 47 7.06 -3.40 12.34
N PRO A 48 6.34 -4.54 12.41
CA PRO A 48 6.52 -5.66 11.50
C PRO A 48 6.35 -5.24 10.04
N ARG A 49 6.97 -5.98 9.11
CA ARG A 49 6.91 -5.68 7.66
C ARG A 49 5.48 -5.55 7.14
N ALA A 50 4.54 -6.32 7.68
CA ALA A 50 3.13 -6.24 7.35
C ALA A 50 2.52 -4.88 7.77
N CYS A 51 2.83 -4.40 8.98
CA CYS A 51 2.37 -3.11 9.49
C CYS A 51 2.96 -1.97 8.67
N GLN A 52 4.25 -2.05 8.35
CA GLN A 52 4.89 -1.04 7.49
C GLN A 52 4.24 -0.94 6.11
N ARG A 53 3.80 -2.06 5.52
CA ARG A 53 3.07 -2.06 4.24
C ARG A 53 1.75 -1.30 4.37
N PHE A 54 0.98 -1.57 5.43
CA PHE A 54 -0.26 -0.85 5.71
C PHE A 54 0.00 0.66 5.83
N ILE A 55 1.00 1.06 6.63
CA ILE A 55 1.34 2.48 6.85
C ILE A 55 1.68 3.17 5.51
N ARG A 56 2.54 2.55 4.68
CA ARG A 56 2.93 3.11 3.37
C ARG A 56 1.76 3.29 2.42
N MET A 57 0.81 2.34 2.41
CA MET A 57 -0.35 2.40 1.52
C MET A 57 -1.43 3.38 2.03
N ARG A 58 -1.54 3.56 3.35
CA ARG A 58 -2.44 4.53 3.96
C ARG A 58 -1.96 5.96 3.74
N ASP A 59 -0.68 6.21 3.99
CA ASP A 59 -0.17 7.58 4.09
C ASP A 59 0.30 8.13 2.73
N LEU A 60 0.77 7.26 1.82
CA LEU A 60 1.34 7.55 0.48
C LEU A 60 2.58 8.47 0.48
N THR A 61 2.63 9.44 1.38
CA THR A 61 3.65 10.45 1.62
C THR A 61 3.94 10.54 3.12
N CYS A 62 5.04 11.19 3.50
CA CYS A 62 5.41 11.44 4.88
C CYS A 62 4.30 12.23 5.61
N ARG A 63 3.99 11.87 6.86
CA ARG A 63 3.02 12.63 7.68
C ARG A 63 3.62 13.83 8.42
N PHE A 64 4.93 14.06 8.32
CA PHE A 64 5.55 15.22 8.96
C PHE A 64 5.03 16.52 8.30
N PRO A 65 4.66 17.55 9.08
CA PRO A 65 4.12 18.78 8.52
C PRO A 65 5.03 19.40 7.46
N GLY A 66 4.49 19.61 6.26
CA GLY A 66 5.23 20.20 5.13
C GLY A 66 6.19 19.27 4.40
N CYS A 67 6.26 17.99 4.75
CA CYS A 67 7.05 17.00 4.02
C CYS A 67 6.17 16.26 3.01
N ASP A 68 6.60 16.20 1.75
CA ASP A 68 5.92 15.50 0.65
C ASP A 68 6.66 14.22 0.20
N ARG A 69 7.74 13.85 0.92
CA ARG A 69 8.56 12.67 0.60
C ARG A 69 7.68 11.42 0.48
N PRO A 70 7.80 10.62 -0.58
CA PRO A 70 7.00 9.40 -0.72
C PRO A 70 7.24 8.42 0.43
N ALA A 71 6.18 7.79 0.93
CA ALA A 71 6.24 6.89 2.10
C ALA A 71 7.15 5.66 1.87
N GLN A 72 7.44 5.31 0.62
CA GLN A 72 8.37 4.23 0.27
C GLN A 72 9.82 4.56 0.68
N HIS A 73 10.15 5.86 0.77
CA HIS A 73 11.49 6.36 1.14
C HIS A 73 11.56 6.86 2.59
N CYS A 74 10.53 6.61 3.38
CA CYS A 74 10.49 6.96 4.80
C CYS A 74 10.94 5.78 5.66
N ASP A 75 11.62 6.10 6.75
CA ASP A 75 11.93 5.14 7.81
C ASP A 75 10.68 4.91 8.66
N ILE A 76 10.19 3.67 8.61
CA ILE A 76 8.98 3.17 9.29
C ILE A 76 9.33 1.90 10.06
#